data_AF-A0A2D7N978-F1
#
_entry.id   AF-A0A2D7N978-F1
#
_cell.length_a   1.000
_cell.length_b   1.000
_cell.length_c   1.000
_cell.angle_alpha   90.00
_cell.angle_beta   90.00
_cell.angle_gamma   90.00
#
_symmetry.space_group_name_H-M   'P 1'
#
loop_
_entity.id
_entity.type
_entity.pdbx_description
1 polymer ?
#
loop_
_entity_poly.entity_id
_entity_poly.type
_entity_poly.pdbx_seq_one_letter_code
_entity_poly.pdbx_strand_id
1 'polypeptide(L)'
;MLNIKIIKKEKKMIKSFKYLLTICVSLSAMFSQSEQIYFGDIDLDNNSVEVMYNSSVQLSGVQFGVTGVELTGASGGESQAVGWTISTSSTTLIGFSFSGTSIPSGENYVLTEITYSPTEDELCLVNVVFSDNDATTLDVNIGSCISLIGNTDIEGCTDMNACNYDETATIDCNSDNSCCVFAEMFYDCDGNCLNDENNDGICDEEEVGVGCTDENALNYGSENECLFDPFNEWVQSTAQSFYIIDELIVDGESIPGEDSLYVIAAFCGDDSSSVQVGSVQWSGANTTLVVMGTDGVTEGTDNYCFGGLPQFGIPADIPSFVVYDAEGDEALDAEFNICYDSSGNQSDCAWADFGYNNIPDLVAGEVESITGCIDELALNYNPEAVEDDNSCLFDPFNEWVQSTAQSFYIIDE
;
A
#
# COMPACT_ATOMS: atom_id res chain seq x y z
N MET A 1 25.53 -50.81 46.10
CA MET A 1 24.20 -50.56 46.70
C MET A 1 23.24 -49.73 45.83
N LEU A 2 23.69 -49.04 44.78
CA LEU A 2 22.80 -48.20 43.95
C LEU A 2 21.88 -48.98 42.99
N ASN A 3 22.33 -50.10 42.41
CA ASN A 3 21.55 -50.81 41.37
C ASN A 3 20.32 -51.58 41.87
N ILE A 4 20.19 -51.84 43.19
CA ILE A 4 19.03 -52.58 43.76
C ILE A 4 17.86 -51.63 44.06
N LYS A 5 18.12 -50.33 44.27
CA LYS A 5 17.07 -49.35 44.59
C LYS A 5 16.21 -48.97 43.38
N ILE A 6 16.78 -48.96 42.17
CA ILE A 6 16.07 -48.58 40.93
C ILE A 6 15.06 -49.66 40.53
N ILE A 7 15.44 -50.93 40.59
CA ILE A 7 14.57 -52.08 40.24
C ILE A 7 13.36 -52.21 41.19
N LYS A 8 13.51 -51.84 42.47
CA LYS A 8 12.39 -51.82 43.43
C LYS A 8 11.39 -50.68 43.17
N LYS A 9 11.83 -49.54 42.63
CA LYS A 9 10.98 -48.38 42.32
C LYS A 9 10.12 -48.64 41.08
N GLU A 10 10.67 -49.29 40.06
CA GLU A 10 9.94 -49.68 38.85
C GLU A 10 8.88 -50.75 39.10
N LYS A 11 9.17 -51.80 39.90
CA LYS A 11 8.17 -52.81 40.26
C LYS A 11 6.98 -52.24 41.05
N LYS A 12 7.20 -51.19 41.85
CA LYS A 12 6.13 -50.52 42.63
C LYS A 12 5.26 -49.62 41.73
N MET A 13 5.86 -48.95 40.75
CA MET A 13 5.15 -48.18 39.71
C MET A 13 4.28 -49.08 38.83
N ILE A 14 4.80 -50.23 38.38
CA ILE A 14 4.04 -51.18 37.53
C ILE A 14 2.85 -51.80 38.28
N LYS A 15 2.99 -52.07 39.59
CA LYS A 15 1.88 -52.55 40.42
C LYS A 15 0.80 -51.47 40.61
N SER A 16 1.22 -50.22 40.82
CA SER A 16 0.30 -49.08 40.97
C SER A 16 -0.43 -48.76 39.65
N PHE A 17 0.26 -48.90 38.51
CA PHE A 17 -0.32 -48.69 37.18
C PHE A 17 -1.31 -49.80 36.80
N LYS A 18 -1.03 -51.06 37.17
CA LYS A 18 -2.00 -52.15 37.02
C LYS A 18 -3.25 -51.94 37.87
N TYR A 19 -3.12 -51.50 39.12
CA TYR A 19 -4.28 -51.18 39.96
C TYR A 19 -5.08 -49.99 39.41
N LEU A 20 -4.41 -48.94 38.92
CA LEU A 20 -5.09 -47.78 38.32
C LEU A 20 -5.81 -48.15 37.02
N LEU A 21 -5.21 -49.01 36.19
CA LEU A 21 -5.81 -49.50 34.95
C LEU A 21 -6.98 -50.45 35.22
N THR A 22 -6.89 -51.33 36.23
CA THR A 22 -8.01 -52.18 36.66
C THR A 22 -9.14 -51.35 37.27
N ILE A 23 -8.84 -50.27 38.01
CA ILE A 23 -9.84 -49.34 38.55
C ILE A 23 -10.49 -48.54 37.41
N CYS A 24 -9.75 -48.05 36.43
CA CYS A 24 -10.31 -47.36 35.25
C CYS A 24 -11.20 -48.26 34.40
N VAL A 25 -10.82 -49.53 34.17
CA VAL A 25 -11.64 -50.50 33.40
C VAL A 25 -12.89 -50.94 34.18
N SER A 26 -12.84 -50.97 35.52
CA SER A 26 -14.05 -51.18 36.34
C SER A 26 -14.93 -49.94 36.48
N LEU A 27 -14.35 -48.73 36.38
CA LEU A 27 -15.08 -47.46 36.49
C LEU A 27 -15.78 -47.07 35.17
N SER A 28 -15.25 -47.52 34.02
CA SER A 28 -15.94 -47.46 32.72
C SER A 28 -17.07 -48.49 32.58
N ALA A 29 -17.19 -49.45 33.52
CA ALA A 29 -18.24 -50.48 33.51
C ALA A 29 -19.40 -50.17 34.48
N MET A 30 -19.51 -48.92 34.96
CA MET A 30 -20.66 -48.43 35.72
C MET A 30 -21.31 -47.19 35.07
N PHE A 31 -21.32 -47.12 33.74
CA PHE A 31 -22.36 -46.33 33.08
C PHE A 31 -23.68 -47.07 33.29
N SER A 32 -24.50 -46.53 34.20
CA SER A 32 -25.90 -46.91 34.30
C SER A 32 -26.53 -46.64 32.93
N GLN A 33 -26.80 -47.68 32.15
CA GLN A 33 -27.74 -47.56 31.03
C GLN A 33 -29.07 -47.17 31.66
N SER A 34 -29.54 -45.95 31.41
CA SER A 34 -30.82 -45.51 31.91
C SER A 34 -31.87 -45.82 30.86
N GLU A 35 -32.97 -46.44 31.26
CA GLU A 35 -34.15 -46.57 30.43
C GLU A 35 -34.63 -45.17 30.04
N GLN A 36 -34.87 -44.95 28.75
CA GLN A 36 -35.25 -43.65 28.22
C GLN A 36 -36.30 -43.80 27.14
N ILE A 37 -37.22 -42.84 27.04
CA ILE A 37 -38.14 -42.66 25.93
C ILE A 37 -38.07 -41.20 25.44
N TYR A 38 -38.02 -40.98 24.14
CA TYR A 38 -37.91 -39.64 23.53
C TYR A 38 -38.45 -39.64 22.10
N PHE A 39 -38.67 -38.46 21.53
CA PHE A 39 -39.07 -38.33 20.13
C PHE A 39 -37.87 -38.43 19.19
N GLY A 40 -38.05 -39.14 18.08
CA GLY A 40 -37.12 -39.21 16.96
C GLY A 40 -37.50 -38.21 15.87
N ASP A 41 -37.45 -38.65 14.61
CA ASP A 41 -37.81 -37.81 13.47
C ASP A 41 -39.33 -37.50 13.48
N ILE A 42 -39.66 -36.26 13.12
CA ILE A 42 -41.03 -35.75 13.03
C ILE A 42 -41.37 -35.42 11.57
N ASP A 43 -42.53 -35.88 11.12
CA ASP A 43 -43.12 -35.54 9.83
C ASP A 43 -44.36 -34.67 10.08
N LEU A 44 -44.16 -33.36 9.95
CA LEU A 44 -45.21 -32.38 10.18
C LEU A 44 -46.26 -32.36 9.06
N ASP A 45 -45.91 -32.79 7.85
CA ASP A 45 -46.84 -32.84 6.71
C ASP A 45 -47.86 -33.98 6.91
N ASN A 46 -47.41 -35.11 7.46
CA ASN A 46 -48.24 -36.28 7.73
C ASN A 46 -48.74 -36.37 9.19
N ASN A 47 -48.36 -35.42 10.06
CA ASN A 47 -48.61 -35.46 11.51
C ASN A 47 -48.21 -36.78 12.15
N SER A 48 -46.99 -37.24 11.86
CA SER A 48 -46.42 -38.43 12.48
C SER A 48 -45.08 -38.13 13.17
N VAL A 49 -44.74 -38.90 14.19
CA VAL A 49 -43.46 -38.79 14.89
C VAL A 49 -43.01 -40.16 15.39
N GLU A 50 -41.72 -40.42 15.29
CA GLU A 50 -41.11 -41.63 15.85
C GLU A 50 -40.98 -41.53 17.37
N VAL A 51 -41.36 -42.59 18.08
CA VAL A 51 -41.12 -42.73 19.50
C VAL A 51 -39.95 -43.68 19.69
N MET A 52 -38.85 -43.14 20.20
CA MET A 52 -37.58 -43.84 20.40
C MET A 52 -37.45 -44.35 21.83
N TYR A 53 -36.72 -45.45 22.01
CA TYR A 53 -36.38 -45.94 23.34
C TYR A 53 -34.91 -46.41 23.45
N ASN A 54 -34.39 -46.27 24.67
CA ASN A 54 -33.19 -46.92 25.15
C ASN A 54 -33.57 -47.83 26.31
N SER A 55 -33.15 -49.09 26.30
CA SER A 55 -33.37 -49.99 27.43
C SER A 55 -32.25 -51.02 27.56
N SER A 56 -31.81 -51.24 28.81
CA SER A 56 -30.81 -52.24 29.17
C SER A 56 -31.40 -53.66 29.29
N VAL A 57 -32.73 -53.76 29.32
CA VAL A 57 -33.49 -55.00 29.48
C VAL A 57 -34.53 -55.13 28.36
N GLN A 58 -35.05 -56.34 28.17
CA GLN A 58 -36.14 -56.55 27.24
C GLN A 58 -37.43 -56.03 27.87
N LEU A 59 -38.25 -55.34 27.07
CA LEU A 59 -39.53 -54.82 27.54
C LEU A 59 -40.62 -55.86 27.28
N SER A 60 -41.52 -56.05 28.23
CA SER A 60 -42.71 -56.91 28.13
C SER A 60 -44.03 -56.13 28.16
N GLY A 61 -43.99 -54.85 28.51
CA GLY A 61 -45.13 -53.95 28.43
C GLY A 61 -44.69 -52.50 28.40
N VAL A 62 -45.41 -51.68 27.65
CA VAL A 62 -45.19 -50.24 27.55
C VAL A 62 -46.52 -49.50 27.64
N GLN A 63 -46.55 -48.43 28.42
CA GLN A 63 -47.61 -47.44 28.41
C GLN A 63 -46.99 -46.04 28.45
N PHE A 64 -47.55 -45.10 27.69
CA PHE A 64 -47.26 -43.68 27.87
C PHE A 64 -48.47 -42.84 27.47
N GLY A 65 -48.54 -41.63 28.00
CA GLY A 65 -49.47 -40.60 27.57
C GLY A 65 -48.78 -39.55 26.72
N VAL A 66 -49.58 -38.79 25.99
CA VAL A 66 -49.16 -37.58 25.27
C VAL A 66 -49.99 -36.38 25.69
N THR A 67 -49.39 -35.19 25.61
CA THR A 67 -50.07 -33.90 25.75
C THR A 67 -49.80 -33.01 24.54
N GLY A 68 -50.69 -32.05 24.29
CA GLY A 68 -50.61 -31.10 23.18
C GLY A 68 -51.05 -31.66 21.82
N VAL A 69 -51.41 -32.95 21.75
CA VAL A 69 -52.01 -33.60 20.59
C VAL A 69 -53.07 -34.62 21.00
N GLU A 70 -53.93 -34.99 20.07
CA GLU A 70 -54.79 -36.18 20.16
C GLU A 70 -54.24 -37.28 19.23
N LEU A 71 -53.92 -38.46 19.77
CA LEU A 71 -53.46 -39.62 19.00
C LEU A 71 -54.54 -40.12 18.05
N THR A 72 -54.17 -40.34 16.79
CA THR A 72 -55.03 -40.92 15.75
C THR A 72 -54.66 -42.36 15.44
N GLY A 73 -53.44 -42.77 15.78
CA GLY A 73 -52.93 -44.12 15.54
C GLY A 73 -51.51 -44.31 16.04
N ALA A 74 -51.06 -45.56 16.02
CA ALA A 74 -49.67 -45.92 16.24
C ALA A 74 -49.36 -47.26 15.56
N SER A 75 -48.26 -47.32 14.83
CA SER A 75 -47.81 -48.51 14.11
C SER A 75 -46.31 -48.46 13.82
N GLY A 76 -45.73 -49.55 13.34
CA GLY A 76 -44.33 -49.62 12.97
C GLY A 76 -43.39 -49.87 14.15
N GLY A 77 -42.09 -49.67 13.90
CA GLY A 77 -41.03 -49.91 14.87
C GLY A 77 -40.90 -51.35 15.36
N GLU A 78 -40.17 -51.51 16.46
CA GLU A 78 -39.94 -52.79 17.13
C GLU A 78 -41.25 -53.42 17.62
N SER A 79 -42.23 -52.60 18.04
CA SER A 79 -43.53 -53.10 18.49
C SER A 79 -44.25 -53.92 17.44
N GLN A 80 -44.33 -53.43 16.21
CA GLN A 80 -44.90 -54.20 15.11
C GLN A 80 -44.00 -55.37 14.68
N ALA A 81 -42.68 -55.19 14.69
CA ALA A 81 -41.72 -56.22 14.25
C ALA A 81 -41.80 -57.50 15.10
N VAL A 82 -41.97 -57.37 16.43
CA VAL A 82 -42.14 -58.51 17.35
C VAL A 82 -43.61 -58.94 17.54
N GLY A 83 -44.53 -58.33 16.78
CA GLY A 83 -45.95 -58.67 16.77
C GLY A 83 -46.72 -58.24 18.02
N TRP A 84 -46.30 -57.15 18.68
CA TRP A 84 -47.06 -56.58 19.78
C TRP A 84 -48.38 -56.00 19.32
N THR A 85 -49.36 -56.06 20.20
CA THR A 85 -50.61 -55.32 20.06
C THR A 85 -50.43 -53.93 20.63
N ILE A 86 -50.59 -52.92 19.78
CA ILE A 86 -50.63 -51.52 20.17
C ILE A 86 -52.09 -51.07 20.20
N SER A 87 -52.49 -50.44 21.30
CA SER A 87 -53.82 -49.85 21.46
C SER A 87 -53.65 -48.41 21.89
N THR A 88 -54.28 -47.50 21.18
CA THR A 88 -54.30 -46.08 21.47
C THR A 88 -55.70 -45.64 21.90
N SER A 89 -55.75 -44.78 22.93
CA SER A 89 -56.82 -43.80 23.11
C SER A 89 -56.36 -42.48 22.52
N SER A 90 -57.11 -41.40 22.75
CA SER A 90 -56.73 -40.09 22.22
C SER A 90 -55.53 -39.45 22.95
N THR A 91 -55.21 -39.88 24.17
CA THR A 91 -54.07 -39.34 24.94
C THR A 91 -53.13 -40.39 25.49
N THR A 92 -53.43 -41.69 25.31
CA THR A 92 -52.66 -42.79 25.92
C THR A 92 -52.39 -43.89 24.90
N LEU A 93 -51.17 -44.39 24.88
CA LEU A 93 -50.77 -45.59 24.15
C LEU A 93 -50.45 -46.71 25.14
N ILE A 94 -50.91 -47.92 24.83
CA ILE A 94 -50.56 -49.15 25.54
C ILE A 94 -50.08 -50.19 24.52
N GLY A 95 -48.92 -50.77 24.76
CA GLY A 95 -48.31 -51.82 23.95
C GLY A 95 -47.96 -53.05 24.77
N PHE A 96 -48.37 -54.23 24.31
CA PHE A 96 -48.07 -55.50 24.97
C PHE A 96 -48.17 -56.69 24.00
N SER A 97 -47.69 -57.87 24.43
CA SER A 97 -47.80 -59.12 23.67
C SER A 97 -48.70 -60.15 24.34
N PHE A 98 -49.71 -60.66 23.63
CA PHE A 98 -50.47 -61.84 24.06
C PHE A 98 -49.68 -63.15 23.88
N SER A 99 -48.63 -63.14 23.05
CA SER A 99 -47.81 -64.33 22.75
C SER A 99 -46.59 -64.44 23.66
N GLY A 100 -46.39 -63.48 24.58
CA GLY A 100 -45.21 -63.43 25.45
C GLY A 100 -43.92 -63.05 24.73
N THR A 101 -44.01 -62.43 23.54
CA THR A 101 -42.83 -61.85 22.86
C THR A 101 -42.43 -60.56 23.57
N SER A 102 -41.13 -60.30 23.66
CA SER A 102 -40.57 -59.11 24.28
C SER A 102 -39.95 -58.19 23.23
N ILE A 103 -39.92 -56.88 23.50
CA ILE A 103 -39.17 -55.90 22.72
C ILE A 103 -37.69 -56.04 23.09
N PRO A 104 -36.76 -56.05 22.12
CA PRO A 104 -35.34 -56.20 22.40
C PRO A 104 -34.80 -55.08 23.30
N SER A 105 -33.74 -55.38 24.04
CA SER A 105 -32.93 -54.36 24.72
C SER A 105 -31.97 -53.71 23.71
N GLY A 106 -31.72 -52.41 23.83
CA GLY A 106 -30.73 -51.68 23.06
C GLY A 106 -30.93 -50.17 23.12
N GLU A 107 -30.23 -49.46 22.25
CA GLU A 107 -30.24 -47.99 22.20
C GLU A 107 -30.62 -47.49 20.81
N ASN A 108 -31.30 -46.35 20.75
CA ASN A 108 -31.79 -45.68 19.54
C ASN A 108 -32.70 -46.56 18.69
N TYR A 109 -33.55 -47.37 19.32
CA TYR A 109 -34.56 -48.15 18.60
C TYR A 109 -35.88 -47.41 18.51
N VAL A 110 -36.54 -47.51 17.36
CA VAL A 110 -37.91 -47.02 17.16
C VAL A 110 -38.87 -47.98 17.85
N LEU A 111 -39.53 -47.57 18.92
CA LEU A 111 -40.54 -48.38 19.59
C LEU A 111 -41.77 -48.54 18.68
N THR A 112 -42.29 -47.41 18.21
CA THR A 112 -43.44 -47.27 17.32
C THR A 112 -43.41 -45.86 16.73
N GLU A 113 -44.03 -45.69 15.58
CA GLU A 113 -44.40 -44.38 15.06
C GLU A 113 -45.83 -44.06 15.53
N ILE A 114 -46.07 -42.84 16.01
CA ILE A 114 -47.41 -42.37 16.37
C ILE A 114 -47.90 -41.37 15.32
N THR A 115 -49.19 -41.43 15.00
CA THR A 115 -49.87 -40.40 14.22
C THR A 115 -50.80 -39.62 15.13
N TYR A 116 -50.90 -38.31 14.91
CA TYR A 116 -51.60 -37.43 15.82
C TYR A 116 -52.37 -36.32 15.09
N SER A 117 -53.20 -35.60 15.84
CA SER A 117 -53.81 -34.34 15.44
C SER A 117 -53.41 -33.28 16.46
N PRO A 118 -52.71 -32.20 16.05
CA PRO A 118 -52.23 -31.20 17.00
C PRO A 118 -53.39 -30.43 17.63
N THR A 119 -53.26 -30.15 18.94
CA THR A 119 -54.18 -29.29 19.70
C THR A 119 -53.48 -28.09 20.34
N GLU A 120 -52.17 -28.18 20.53
CA GLU A 120 -51.27 -27.14 21.01
C GLU A 120 -50.01 -27.12 20.13
N ASP A 121 -49.07 -26.22 20.45
CA ASP A 121 -47.85 -25.98 19.68
C ASP A 121 -46.68 -26.93 20.04
N GLU A 122 -46.82 -27.72 21.11
CA GLU A 122 -45.80 -28.67 21.57
C GLU A 122 -46.41 -30.03 21.90
N LEU A 123 -45.71 -31.11 21.55
CA LEU A 123 -46.04 -32.49 21.90
C LEU A 123 -45.07 -32.99 22.98
N CYS A 124 -45.62 -33.48 24.09
CA CYS A 124 -44.83 -34.04 25.20
C CYS A 124 -45.25 -35.47 25.55
N LEU A 125 -44.30 -36.28 26.02
CA LEU A 125 -44.56 -37.59 26.63
C LEU A 125 -44.81 -37.41 28.14
N VAL A 126 -45.83 -38.10 28.65
CA VAL A 126 -46.20 -38.10 30.08
C VAL A 126 -46.58 -39.50 30.54
N ASN A 127 -46.66 -39.73 31.86
CA ASN A 127 -47.21 -40.98 32.43
C ASN A 127 -46.60 -42.28 31.85
N VAL A 128 -45.29 -42.27 31.61
CA VAL A 128 -44.56 -43.40 31.01
C VAL A 128 -44.40 -44.54 32.02
N VAL A 129 -44.69 -45.77 31.60
CA VAL A 129 -44.50 -47.00 32.36
C VAL A 129 -43.94 -48.07 31.42
N PHE A 130 -42.73 -48.53 31.69
CA PHE A 130 -42.15 -49.70 31.04
C PHE A 130 -42.12 -50.86 32.05
N SER A 131 -42.31 -52.09 31.58
CA SER A 131 -42.11 -53.29 32.39
C SER A 131 -41.17 -54.29 31.74
N ASP A 132 -40.36 -54.96 32.54
CA ASP A 132 -39.50 -56.05 32.10
C ASP A 132 -40.23 -57.41 32.05
N ASN A 133 -39.50 -58.46 31.67
CA ASN A 133 -40.01 -59.83 31.57
C ASN A 133 -40.50 -60.42 32.92
N ASP A 134 -40.08 -59.86 34.06
CA ASP A 134 -40.53 -60.25 35.40
C ASP A 134 -41.75 -59.43 35.87
N ALA A 135 -42.32 -58.60 34.98
CA ALA A 135 -43.40 -57.65 35.24
C ALA A 135 -43.05 -56.58 36.29
N THR A 136 -41.76 -56.27 36.44
CA THR A 136 -41.27 -55.16 37.27
C THR A 136 -41.35 -53.87 36.48
N THR A 137 -41.86 -52.79 37.08
CA THR A 137 -41.84 -51.46 36.48
C THR A 137 -40.42 -50.87 36.48
N LEU A 138 -40.00 -50.34 35.34
CA LEU A 138 -38.70 -49.69 35.16
C LEU A 138 -38.81 -48.18 35.42
N ASP A 139 -37.72 -47.58 35.89
CA ASP A 139 -37.60 -46.14 36.06
C ASP A 139 -37.12 -45.53 34.74
N VAL A 140 -37.96 -44.72 34.08
CA VAL A 140 -37.75 -44.27 32.70
C VAL A 140 -37.53 -42.76 32.64
N ASN A 141 -36.43 -42.34 32.05
CA ASN A 141 -36.18 -40.95 31.72
C ASN A 141 -37.00 -40.52 30.51
N ILE A 142 -37.74 -39.43 30.63
CA ILE A 142 -38.55 -38.87 29.55
C ILE A 142 -37.74 -37.77 28.85
N GLY A 143 -37.67 -37.82 27.52
CA GLY A 143 -37.05 -36.78 26.69
C GLY A 143 -37.84 -35.47 26.69
N SER A 144 -37.26 -34.46 26.03
CA SER A 144 -37.89 -33.15 25.86
C SER A 144 -39.15 -33.21 24.97
N CYS A 145 -40.03 -32.23 25.14
CA CYS A 145 -41.14 -32.01 24.20
C CYS A 145 -40.62 -31.57 22.82
N ILE A 146 -41.44 -31.79 21.78
CA ILE A 146 -41.13 -31.39 20.40
C ILE A 146 -42.11 -30.30 19.93
N SER A 147 -41.59 -29.30 19.22
CA SER A 147 -42.41 -28.23 18.62
C SER A 147 -43.18 -28.78 17.41
N LEU A 148 -44.49 -28.51 17.38
CA LEU A 148 -45.40 -28.88 16.29
C LEU A 148 -45.63 -27.75 15.30
N ILE A 149 -45.15 -26.54 15.62
CA ILE A 149 -45.09 -25.47 14.64
C ILE A 149 -43.94 -25.81 13.71
N GLY A 150 -44.27 -26.18 12.47
CA GLY A 150 -43.30 -26.28 11.40
C GLY A 150 -42.57 -24.97 11.32
N ASN A 151 -41.24 -25.04 11.33
CA ASN A 151 -40.44 -23.87 11.23
C ASN A 151 -40.79 -23.18 9.91
N THR A 152 -41.62 -22.13 9.94
CA THR A 152 -41.96 -21.29 8.78
C THR A 152 -40.82 -20.30 8.54
N ASP A 153 -39.59 -20.74 8.77
CA ASP A 153 -38.37 -20.06 8.39
C ASP A 153 -38.23 -20.25 6.89
N ILE A 154 -38.75 -19.27 6.16
CA ILE A 154 -38.50 -19.11 4.73
C ILE A 154 -37.16 -18.41 4.65
N GLU A 155 -36.12 -19.18 4.31
CA GLU A 155 -34.78 -18.65 4.11
C GLU A 155 -34.73 -17.78 2.85
N GLY A 156 -34.25 -16.55 2.98
CA GLY A 156 -34.04 -15.63 1.86
C GLY A 156 -33.40 -14.31 2.32
N CYS A 157 -32.97 -13.46 1.40
CA CYS A 157 -32.36 -12.19 1.79
C CYS A 157 -33.42 -11.23 2.33
N THR A 158 -33.26 -10.78 3.57
CA THR A 158 -34.22 -9.91 4.25
C THR A 158 -33.89 -8.41 4.13
N ASP A 159 -32.77 -8.05 3.51
CA ASP A 159 -32.35 -6.66 3.31
C ASP A 159 -33.01 -6.05 2.08
N MET A 160 -33.86 -5.03 2.28
CA MET A 160 -34.58 -4.33 1.22
C MET A 160 -33.68 -3.61 0.20
N ASN A 161 -32.40 -3.40 0.50
CA ASN A 161 -31.44 -2.79 -0.43
C ASN A 161 -30.65 -3.83 -1.24
N ALA A 162 -30.86 -5.13 -1.00
CA ALA A 162 -30.23 -6.19 -1.77
C ALA A 162 -31.00 -6.46 -3.07
N CYS A 163 -30.27 -6.84 -4.11
CA CYS A 163 -30.79 -7.19 -5.42
C CYS A 163 -31.58 -8.49 -5.44
N ASN A 164 -31.36 -9.37 -4.46
CA ASN A 164 -32.12 -10.61 -4.27
C ASN A 164 -33.01 -10.56 -3.03
N TYR A 165 -33.44 -9.37 -2.61
CA TYR A 165 -34.41 -9.21 -1.53
C TYR A 165 -35.68 -10.04 -1.77
N ASP A 166 -36.08 -10.81 -0.76
CA ASP A 166 -37.30 -11.62 -0.77
C ASP A 166 -38.24 -11.16 0.36
N GLU A 167 -39.37 -10.57 -0.02
CA GLU A 167 -40.38 -10.10 0.94
C GLU A 167 -41.08 -11.22 1.72
N THR A 168 -40.95 -12.47 1.28
CA THR A 168 -41.53 -13.64 1.93
C THR A 168 -40.57 -14.32 2.91
N ALA A 169 -39.29 -13.94 2.89
CA ALA A 169 -38.29 -14.48 3.79
C ALA A 169 -38.56 -14.04 5.24
N THR A 170 -38.53 -15.00 6.15
CA THR A 170 -38.73 -14.78 7.60
C THR A 170 -37.43 -14.92 8.39
N ILE A 171 -36.41 -15.53 7.78
CA ILE A 171 -35.04 -15.60 8.29
C ILE A 171 -34.05 -15.36 7.15
N ASP A 172 -32.89 -14.79 7.49
CA ASP A 172 -31.82 -14.61 6.53
C ASP A 172 -31.26 -15.96 6.07
N CYS A 173 -30.89 -16.06 4.79
CA CYS A 173 -30.46 -17.31 4.17
C CYS A 173 -29.10 -17.84 4.65
N ASN A 174 -28.39 -17.09 5.52
CA ASN A 174 -27.29 -17.62 6.32
C ASN A 174 -27.05 -16.78 7.58
N SER A 175 -26.22 -17.31 8.48
CA SER A 175 -25.94 -16.71 9.78
C SER A 175 -25.12 -15.41 9.72
N ASP A 176 -24.60 -15.03 8.56
CA ASP A 176 -23.68 -13.89 8.37
C ASP A 176 -24.15 -12.88 7.31
N ASN A 177 -25.40 -12.97 6.84
CA ASN A 177 -25.96 -12.11 5.78
C ASN A 177 -25.20 -12.18 4.43
N SER A 178 -24.30 -13.15 4.23
CA SER A 178 -23.49 -13.23 3.01
C SER A 178 -24.27 -13.75 1.78
N CYS A 179 -25.54 -14.11 1.95
CA CYS A 179 -26.40 -14.53 0.85
C CYS A 179 -27.17 -13.37 0.21
N CYS A 180 -27.18 -12.18 0.80
CA CYS A 180 -27.69 -10.96 0.19
C CYS A 180 -26.69 -10.45 -0.87
N VAL A 181 -27.16 -10.33 -2.11
CA VAL A 181 -26.40 -9.79 -3.24
C VAL A 181 -26.73 -8.31 -3.34
N PHE A 182 -25.73 -7.46 -3.25
CA PHE A 182 -25.89 -6.02 -3.42
C PHE A 182 -25.36 -5.59 -4.78
N ALA A 183 -25.91 -4.51 -5.33
CA ALA A 183 -25.39 -3.92 -6.54
C ALA A 183 -23.96 -3.43 -6.33
N GLU A 184 -23.13 -3.53 -7.37
CA GLU A 184 -21.79 -2.95 -7.35
C GLU A 184 -21.88 -1.42 -7.29
N MET A 185 -20.82 -0.77 -6.80
CA MET A 185 -20.79 0.69 -6.72
C MET A 185 -21.00 1.27 -8.13
N PHE A 186 -21.88 2.27 -8.26
CA PHE A 186 -22.27 2.92 -9.53
C PHE A 186 -23.21 2.13 -10.45
N TYR A 187 -23.50 0.87 -10.14
CA TYR A 187 -24.42 0.03 -10.92
C TYR A 187 -25.76 -0.19 -10.20
N ASP A 188 -26.80 -0.50 -10.97
CA ASP A 188 -28.04 -1.08 -10.47
C ASP A 188 -27.96 -2.61 -10.34
N CYS A 189 -29.03 -3.23 -9.83
CA CYS A 189 -29.09 -4.68 -9.61
C CYS A 189 -29.13 -5.53 -10.88
N ASP A 190 -29.43 -4.93 -12.03
CA ASP A 190 -29.40 -5.59 -13.33
C ASP A 190 -28.02 -5.40 -14.01
N GLY A 191 -27.08 -4.72 -13.34
CA GLY A 191 -25.76 -4.40 -13.85
C GLY A 191 -25.75 -3.23 -14.83
N ASN A 192 -26.79 -2.42 -14.88
CA ASN A 192 -26.78 -1.19 -15.68
C ASN A 192 -26.13 -0.07 -14.90
N CYS A 193 -25.46 0.82 -15.62
CA CYS A 193 -24.91 2.00 -15.00
C CYS A 193 -26.00 2.98 -14.54
N LEU A 194 -25.81 3.58 -13.36
CA LEU A 194 -26.69 4.62 -12.83
C LEU A 194 -26.49 5.98 -13.52
N ASN A 195 -25.26 6.29 -13.97
CA ASN A 195 -24.91 7.52 -14.66
C ASN A 195 -23.96 7.24 -15.83
N ASP A 196 -24.50 7.28 -17.05
CA ASP A 196 -23.82 6.96 -18.30
C ASP A 196 -24.23 8.04 -19.32
N GLU A 197 -23.52 9.16 -19.34
CA GLU A 197 -23.84 10.34 -20.17
C GLU A 197 -23.59 10.06 -21.66
N ASN A 198 -22.62 9.22 -21.98
CA ASN A 198 -22.18 8.94 -23.35
C ASN A 198 -22.83 7.68 -23.98
N ASN A 199 -23.54 6.89 -23.18
CA ASN A 199 -24.22 5.64 -23.54
C ASN A 199 -23.30 4.51 -24.05
N ASP A 200 -22.07 4.42 -23.57
CA ASP A 200 -21.12 3.36 -23.94
C ASP A 200 -21.18 2.11 -23.04
N GLY A 201 -21.95 2.18 -21.95
CA GLY A 201 -22.16 1.10 -21.00
C GLY A 201 -21.13 1.03 -19.87
N ILE A 202 -20.24 2.01 -19.76
CA ILE A 202 -19.37 2.25 -18.60
C ILE A 202 -19.97 3.39 -17.77
N CYS A 203 -19.80 3.37 -16.44
CA CYS A 203 -20.27 4.47 -15.60
C CYS A 203 -19.33 5.65 -15.60
N ASP A 204 -19.88 6.86 -15.72
CA ASP A 204 -19.14 8.12 -15.68
C ASP A 204 -18.19 8.21 -14.46
N GLU A 205 -18.58 7.66 -13.31
CA GLU A 205 -17.73 7.63 -12.10
C GLU A 205 -16.56 6.62 -12.19
N GLU A 206 -16.67 5.61 -13.04
CA GLU A 206 -15.62 4.63 -13.35
C GLU A 206 -14.88 4.93 -14.67
N GLU A 207 -15.34 5.92 -15.43
CA GLU A 207 -14.62 6.48 -16.56
C GLU A 207 -13.36 7.22 -16.07
N VAL A 208 -12.27 6.46 -15.92
CA VAL A 208 -10.93 7.04 -15.72
C VAL A 208 -10.51 7.71 -17.02
N GLY A 209 -10.90 8.98 -17.13
CA GLY A 209 -10.54 9.85 -18.22
C GLY A 209 -11.53 9.75 -19.37
N VAL A 210 -12.35 10.81 -19.50
CA VAL A 210 -12.58 11.41 -20.81
C VAL A 210 -11.26 11.32 -21.57
N GLY A 211 -11.25 10.53 -22.64
CA GLY A 211 -10.07 10.29 -23.44
C GLY A 211 -9.27 11.57 -23.68
N CYS A 212 -7.94 11.46 -23.68
CA CYS A 212 -7.05 12.61 -23.53
C CYS A 212 -7.49 13.85 -24.33
N THR A 213 -7.97 14.88 -23.63
CA THR A 213 -8.46 16.14 -24.22
C THR A 213 -7.38 17.23 -24.31
N ASP A 214 -6.17 16.91 -23.86
CA ASP A 214 -5.00 17.79 -23.97
C ASP A 214 -4.38 17.68 -25.36
N GLU A 215 -4.41 18.79 -26.11
CA GLU A 215 -3.85 18.87 -27.46
C GLU A 215 -2.34 18.58 -27.53
N ASN A 216 -1.64 18.63 -26.39
CA ASN A 216 -0.21 18.37 -26.29
C ASN A 216 0.15 16.91 -25.97
N ALA A 217 -0.83 16.03 -25.74
CA ALA A 217 -0.58 14.62 -25.49
C ALA A 217 -0.40 13.83 -26.79
N LEU A 218 0.48 12.83 -26.77
CA LEU A 218 0.75 11.93 -27.89
C LEU A 218 -0.49 11.15 -28.35
N ASN A 219 -1.45 10.96 -27.44
CA ASN A 219 -2.69 10.23 -27.68
C ASN A 219 -3.93 11.12 -27.52
N TYR A 220 -3.81 12.42 -27.84
CA TYR A 220 -4.94 13.34 -27.93
C TYR A 220 -6.10 12.73 -28.73
N GLY A 221 -7.30 12.70 -28.13
CA GLY A 221 -8.52 12.12 -28.70
C GLY A 221 -8.62 10.59 -28.62
N SER A 222 -7.80 9.91 -27.81
CA SER A 222 -7.93 8.49 -27.51
C SER A 222 -8.57 8.25 -26.15
N GLU A 223 -9.31 7.14 -25.99
CA GLU A 223 -10.03 6.76 -24.75
C GLU A 223 -9.12 6.28 -23.59
N ASN A 224 -7.82 6.56 -23.66
CA ASN A 224 -6.85 6.22 -22.61
C ASN A 224 -6.35 7.50 -21.91
N GLU A 225 -5.76 7.33 -20.71
CA GLU A 225 -5.02 8.38 -20.01
C GLU A 225 -4.02 9.09 -20.93
N CYS A 226 -3.81 10.40 -20.73
CA CYS A 226 -2.89 11.18 -21.54
C CYS A 226 -1.45 10.63 -21.45
N LEU A 227 -0.96 10.14 -22.59
CA LEU A 227 0.42 9.78 -22.81
C LEU A 227 1.15 11.04 -23.26
N PHE A 228 1.92 11.63 -22.35
CA PHE A 228 2.86 12.67 -22.68
C PHE A 228 4.19 12.04 -23.07
N ASP A 229 4.85 12.60 -24.09
CA ASP A 229 6.21 12.18 -24.41
C ASP A 229 7.12 12.55 -23.23
N PRO A 230 7.76 11.58 -22.54
CA PRO A 230 8.71 11.88 -21.48
C PRO A 230 9.93 12.67 -21.98
N PHE A 231 10.11 12.82 -23.29
CA PHE A 231 11.11 13.67 -23.92
C PHE A 231 10.66 15.12 -24.16
N ASN A 232 9.38 15.46 -23.97
CA ASN A 232 8.87 16.84 -24.12
C ASN A 232 9.18 17.73 -22.90
N GLU A 233 9.60 17.14 -21.77
CA GLU A 233 10.15 17.86 -20.62
C GLU A 233 11.65 18.13 -20.72
N TRP A 234 12.35 17.48 -21.67
CA TRP A 234 13.76 17.77 -21.94
C TRP A 234 13.84 18.85 -23.00
N VAL A 235 13.40 20.04 -22.62
CA VAL A 235 13.55 21.23 -23.46
C VAL A 235 15.02 21.61 -23.46
N GLN A 236 15.78 21.02 -24.39
CA GLN A 236 17.15 21.43 -24.64
C GLN A 236 17.10 22.79 -25.33
N SER A 237 17.89 23.74 -24.83
CA SER A 237 18.09 24.99 -25.55
C SER A 237 18.48 24.75 -27.00
N THR A 238 17.86 25.51 -27.90
CA THR A 238 18.27 25.54 -29.31
C THR A 238 19.44 26.50 -29.56
N ALA A 239 19.85 27.24 -28.53
CA ALA A 239 20.87 28.27 -28.59
C ALA A 239 22.05 27.95 -27.65
N GLN A 240 23.28 28.24 -28.07
CA GLN A 240 24.47 27.85 -27.31
C GLN A 240 25.65 28.79 -27.60
N SER A 241 26.51 28.99 -26.61
CA SER A 241 27.75 29.75 -26.73
C SER A 241 28.96 28.91 -26.31
N PHE A 242 30.13 29.21 -26.86
CA PHE A 242 31.36 28.46 -26.63
C PHE A 242 32.37 29.36 -25.93
N TYR A 243 32.80 28.94 -24.74
CA TYR A 243 33.87 29.56 -23.97
C TYR A 243 35.10 28.66 -24.03
N ILE A 244 36.19 29.15 -24.61
CA ILE A 244 37.44 28.43 -24.78
C ILE A 244 38.40 28.97 -23.74
N ILE A 245 38.97 28.09 -22.92
CA ILE A 245 39.83 28.47 -21.80
C ILE A 245 41.24 27.95 -22.08
N ASP A 246 42.21 28.86 -22.12
CA ASP A 246 43.60 28.53 -22.46
C ASP A 246 44.44 28.19 -21.21
N GLU A 247 44.21 28.88 -20.09
CA GLU A 247 44.90 28.65 -18.83
C GLU A 247 43.91 28.73 -17.65
N LEU A 248 44.02 27.77 -16.73
CA LEU A 248 43.28 27.75 -15.47
C LEU A 248 44.28 27.98 -14.33
N ILE A 249 44.02 29.00 -13.52
CA ILE A 249 44.85 29.37 -12.36
C ILE A 249 43.99 29.19 -11.11
N VAL A 250 44.44 28.38 -10.16
CA VAL A 250 43.76 28.17 -8.87
C VAL A 250 44.71 28.55 -7.75
N ASP A 251 44.29 29.47 -6.87
CA ASP A 251 45.10 29.99 -5.77
C ASP A 251 46.50 30.50 -6.20
N GLY A 252 46.56 31.09 -7.40
CA GLY A 252 47.80 31.62 -8.00
C GLY A 252 48.69 30.58 -8.70
N GLU A 253 48.30 29.30 -8.74
CA GLU A 253 49.03 28.25 -9.45
C GLU A 253 48.34 27.83 -10.76
N SER A 254 49.11 27.74 -11.85
CA SER A 254 48.63 27.25 -13.14
C SER A 254 48.41 25.75 -13.10
N ILE A 255 47.20 25.32 -13.46
CA ILE A 255 46.76 23.93 -13.39
C ILE A 255 47.03 23.22 -14.73
N PRO A 256 47.88 22.18 -14.76
CA PRO A 256 48.11 21.40 -15.97
C PRO A 256 46.85 20.61 -16.36
N GLY A 257 46.65 20.42 -17.65
CA GLY A 257 45.46 19.75 -18.18
C GLY A 257 45.41 18.23 -18.06
N GLU A 258 46.57 17.57 -18.07
CA GLU A 258 46.64 16.11 -18.01
C GLU A 258 46.33 15.62 -16.59
N ASP A 259 45.37 14.69 -16.47
CA ASP A 259 44.93 14.07 -15.22
C ASP A 259 44.41 15.06 -14.15
N SER A 260 43.99 16.25 -14.56
CA SER A 260 43.39 17.23 -13.65
C SER A 260 41.99 16.77 -13.19
N LEU A 261 41.71 17.00 -11.90
CA LEU A 261 40.41 16.74 -11.29
C LEU A 261 39.51 17.97 -11.29
N TYR A 262 39.90 19.08 -11.92
CA TYR A 262 39.09 20.29 -11.88
C TYR A 262 37.93 20.25 -12.89
N VAL A 263 36.78 20.75 -12.47
CA VAL A 263 35.58 20.93 -13.29
C VAL A 263 35.22 22.41 -13.29
N ILE A 264 35.04 22.97 -14.48
CA ILE A 264 34.60 24.35 -14.68
C ILE A 264 33.12 24.31 -15.02
N ALA A 265 32.30 25.01 -14.24
CA ALA A 265 30.87 25.16 -14.51
C ALA A 265 30.52 26.61 -14.79
N ALA A 266 29.52 26.82 -15.65
CA ALA A 266 28.97 28.12 -15.96
C ALA A 266 27.53 28.22 -15.45
N PHE A 267 27.19 29.38 -14.88
CA PHE A 267 25.88 29.68 -14.34
C PHE A 267 25.29 30.92 -15.01
N CYS A 268 23.98 30.90 -15.24
CA CYS A 268 23.24 32.05 -15.75
C CYS A 268 22.76 32.92 -14.58
N GLY A 269 23.59 33.90 -14.20
CA GLY A 269 23.33 34.81 -13.09
C GLY A 269 24.60 35.18 -12.33
N ASP A 270 24.44 35.96 -11.27
CA ASP A 270 25.57 36.56 -10.52
C ASP A 270 26.35 35.56 -9.64
N ASP A 271 25.83 34.35 -9.41
CA ASP A 271 26.46 33.38 -8.50
C ASP A 271 26.14 31.90 -8.81
N SER A 272 26.82 31.01 -8.08
CA SER A 272 26.67 29.55 -8.12
C SER A 272 25.31 29.01 -7.64
N SER A 273 24.43 29.88 -7.11
CA SER A 273 23.05 29.52 -6.72
C SER A 273 22.08 29.63 -7.90
N SER A 274 22.54 30.19 -9.01
CA SER A 274 21.80 30.35 -10.25
C SER A 274 21.73 29.04 -11.05
N VAL A 275 21.05 29.04 -12.20
CA VAL A 275 20.92 27.83 -13.01
C VAL A 275 22.23 27.51 -13.71
N GLN A 276 22.72 26.28 -13.50
CA GLN A 276 23.88 25.76 -14.21
C GLN A 276 23.53 25.51 -15.67
N VAL A 277 24.26 26.18 -16.57
CA VAL A 277 23.99 26.21 -18.03
C VAL A 277 25.11 25.56 -18.84
N GLY A 278 26.18 25.14 -18.18
CA GLY A 278 27.29 24.42 -18.80
C GLY A 278 28.25 23.84 -17.77
N SER A 279 28.97 22.80 -18.14
CA SER A 279 30.14 22.33 -17.39
C SER A 279 31.10 21.55 -18.27
N VAL A 280 32.38 21.59 -17.94
CA VAL A 280 33.44 20.84 -18.62
C VAL A 280 34.53 20.45 -17.63
N GLN A 281 35.10 19.26 -17.78
CA GLN A 281 36.31 18.89 -17.06
C GLN A 281 37.51 19.63 -17.67
N TRP A 282 38.34 20.23 -16.83
CA TRP A 282 39.58 20.87 -17.26
C TRP A 282 40.52 19.84 -17.87
N SER A 283 40.92 20.09 -19.11
CA SER A 283 41.79 19.21 -19.90
C SER A 283 43.06 19.91 -20.42
N GLY A 284 43.29 21.14 -19.97
CA GLY A 284 44.39 21.99 -20.41
C GLY A 284 43.94 23.03 -21.42
N ALA A 285 44.92 23.65 -22.08
CA ALA A 285 44.67 24.73 -23.02
C ALA A 285 43.66 24.35 -24.12
N ASN A 286 42.80 25.31 -24.46
CA ASN A 286 41.64 25.15 -25.34
C ASN A 286 40.55 24.24 -24.77
N THR A 287 40.38 24.17 -23.44
CA THR A 287 39.22 23.50 -22.87
C THR A 287 37.95 24.26 -23.24
N THR A 288 37.05 23.62 -23.98
CA THR A 288 35.82 24.26 -24.47
C THR A 288 34.62 23.96 -23.57
N LEU A 289 34.11 25.00 -22.92
CA LEU A 289 32.87 25.00 -22.15
C LEU A 289 31.71 25.46 -23.03
N VAL A 290 30.69 24.61 -23.19
CA VAL A 290 29.46 24.95 -23.89
C VAL A 290 28.45 25.48 -22.88
N VAL A 291 27.93 26.68 -23.15
CA VAL A 291 26.96 27.39 -22.30
C VAL A 291 25.65 27.53 -23.04
N MET A 292 24.60 26.90 -22.50
CA MET A 292 23.29 26.82 -23.12
C MET A 292 22.49 28.12 -22.90
N GLY A 293 21.72 28.53 -23.92
CA GLY A 293 20.86 29.72 -23.86
C GLY A 293 19.38 29.40 -23.66
N THR A 294 18.49 30.37 -23.77
CA THR A 294 17.05 30.07 -23.89
C THR A 294 16.70 29.64 -25.34
N ASP A 295 15.58 28.93 -25.54
CA ASP A 295 15.00 28.75 -26.88
C ASP A 295 14.06 29.89 -27.31
N GLY A 296 13.79 30.84 -26.41
CA GLY A 296 12.97 32.03 -26.63
C GLY A 296 11.47 31.76 -26.82
N VAL A 297 11.01 30.53 -26.60
CA VAL A 297 9.63 30.08 -26.88
C VAL A 297 9.01 29.34 -25.69
N THR A 298 9.81 28.65 -24.88
CA THR A 298 9.32 27.83 -23.77
C THR A 298 9.69 28.40 -22.40
N GLU A 299 8.71 28.43 -21.49
CA GLU A 299 8.94 28.83 -20.09
C GLU A 299 9.95 27.91 -19.38
N GLY A 300 10.14 26.68 -19.88
CA GLY A 300 11.10 25.72 -19.34
C GLY A 300 12.58 26.11 -19.54
N THR A 301 12.89 27.02 -20.47
CA THR A 301 14.27 27.49 -20.72
C THR A 301 14.51 28.93 -20.24
N ASP A 302 13.57 29.53 -19.49
CA ASP A 302 13.65 30.92 -19.04
C ASP A 302 14.80 31.24 -18.07
N ASN A 303 15.45 30.22 -17.50
CA ASN A 303 16.61 30.38 -16.60
C ASN A 303 17.97 30.09 -17.28
N TYR A 304 17.98 29.83 -18.59
CA TYR A 304 19.23 29.71 -19.35
C TYR A 304 19.73 31.10 -19.79
N CYS A 305 21.00 31.22 -20.19
CA CYS A 305 21.57 32.50 -20.61
C CYS A 305 20.78 33.13 -21.77
N PHE A 306 20.11 34.26 -21.52
CA PHE A 306 19.33 34.96 -22.53
C PHE A 306 20.26 35.83 -23.39
N GLY A 307 20.54 35.42 -24.62
CA GLY A 307 21.21 36.31 -25.56
C GLY A 307 20.23 37.31 -26.12
N GLY A 308 20.57 38.58 -25.94
CA GLY A 308 19.76 39.71 -26.35
C GLY A 308 19.23 39.57 -27.78
N LEU A 309 17.95 39.22 -27.91
CA LEU A 309 17.17 39.71 -29.02
C LEU A 309 17.02 41.23 -28.81
N PRO A 310 17.35 42.07 -29.79
CA PRO A 310 17.25 43.53 -29.67
C PRO A 310 15.82 44.06 -29.44
N GLN A 311 14.81 43.18 -29.30
CA GLN A 311 13.41 43.54 -29.04
C GLN A 311 13.12 43.98 -27.60
N PHE A 312 13.94 43.60 -26.61
CA PHE A 312 13.64 43.89 -25.19
C PHE A 312 14.68 44.76 -24.44
N GLY A 313 15.80 45.11 -25.08
CA GLY A 313 16.74 46.10 -24.54
C GLY A 313 17.49 45.69 -23.26
N ILE A 314 17.56 44.39 -22.97
CA ILE A 314 18.37 43.82 -21.89
C ILE A 314 19.74 43.45 -22.49
N PRO A 315 20.88 43.91 -21.93
CA PRO A 315 22.21 43.46 -22.34
C PRO A 315 22.33 41.94 -22.21
N ALA A 316 23.13 41.30 -23.06
CA ALA A 316 23.47 39.91 -22.85
C ALA A 316 24.36 39.77 -21.60
N ASP A 317 24.00 38.85 -20.71
CA ASP A 317 24.76 38.62 -19.47
C ASP A 317 26.01 37.77 -19.75
N ILE A 318 27.06 38.02 -18.96
CA ILE A 318 28.25 37.18 -18.91
C ILE A 318 27.94 36.05 -17.92
N PRO A 319 28.07 34.77 -18.29
CA PRO A 319 27.91 33.69 -17.34
C PRO A 319 28.97 33.78 -16.25
N SER A 320 28.59 33.52 -15.00
CA SER A 320 29.55 33.35 -13.92
C SER A 320 30.21 31.97 -14.02
N PHE A 321 31.49 31.89 -13.66
CA PHE A 321 32.26 30.66 -13.71
C PHE A 321 32.63 30.22 -12.31
N VAL A 322 32.52 28.92 -12.05
CA VAL A 322 32.91 28.31 -10.79
C VAL A 322 33.78 27.11 -11.08
N VAL A 323 34.86 26.96 -10.34
CA VAL A 323 35.80 25.85 -10.44
C VAL A 323 35.61 24.95 -9.23
N TYR A 324 35.37 23.67 -9.51
CA TYR A 324 35.24 22.63 -8.50
C TYR A 324 36.46 21.71 -8.59
N ASP A 325 37.01 21.34 -7.44
CA ASP A 325 37.84 20.15 -7.35
C ASP A 325 36.92 18.91 -7.40
N ALA A 326 37.18 17.92 -8.28
CA ALA A 326 36.39 16.69 -8.35
C ALA A 326 36.51 15.81 -7.10
N GLU A 327 37.40 16.12 -6.16
CA GLU A 327 37.34 15.57 -4.80
C GLU A 327 36.14 16.13 -3.99
N GLY A 328 35.51 17.20 -4.46
CA GLY A 328 34.18 17.68 -4.06
C GLY A 328 34.13 18.58 -2.84
N ASP A 329 35.29 19.01 -2.32
CA ASP A 329 35.36 19.67 -1.02
C ASP A 329 35.32 21.21 -1.09
N GLU A 330 35.65 21.84 -2.24
CA GLU A 330 35.67 23.31 -2.39
C GLU A 330 35.16 23.76 -3.77
N ALA A 331 34.37 24.83 -3.77
CA ALA A 331 33.89 25.54 -4.97
C ALA A 331 34.45 26.96 -4.94
N LEU A 332 35.20 27.32 -5.98
CA LEU A 332 35.89 28.60 -6.08
C LEU A 332 35.26 29.43 -7.20
N ASP A 333 34.80 30.64 -6.86
CA ASP A 333 34.38 31.60 -7.87
C ASP A 333 35.59 31.95 -8.75
N ALA A 334 35.34 32.02 -10.07
CA ALA A 334 36.37 32.23 -11.06
C ALA A 334 36.12 33.50 -11.89
N GLU A 335 37.16 34.30 -12.06
CA GLU A 335 37.14 35.57 -12.77
C GLU A 335 38.17 35.57 -13.91
N PHE A 336 37.96 36.47 -14.88
CA PHE A 336 38.88 36.69 -15.99
C PHE A 336 38.91 38.18 -16.35
N ASN A 337 40.07 38.67 -16.78
CA ASN A 337 40.28 40.09 -17.07
C ASN A 337 40.12 40.44 -18.56
N ILE A 338 40.36 39.49 -19.45
CA ILE A 338 40.40 39.71 -20.90
C ILE A 338 39.67 38.56 -21.60
N CYS A 339 38.94 38.90 -22.66
CA CYS A 339 38.26 37.95 -23.52
C CYS A 339 38.40 38.36 -24.98
N TYR A 340 38.41 37.39 -25.90
CA TYR A 340 38.52 37.62 -27.34
C TYR A 340 37.40 36.93 -28.12
N ASP A 341 36.93 37.58 -29.19
CA ASP A 341 35.99 36.98 -30.15
C ASP A 341 36.70 36.00 -31.11
N SER A 342 35.93 35.33 -31.98
CA SER A 342 36.48 34.43 -33.02
C SER A 342 37.42 35.11 -34.03
N SER A 343 37.43 36.44 -34.07
CA SER A 343 38.29 37.24 -34.95
C SER A 343 39.56 37.72 -34.25
N GLY A 344 39.72 37.44 -32.95
CA GLY A 344 40.84 37.87 -32.12
C GLY A 344 40.74 39.31 -31.61
N ASN A 345 39.57 39.95 -31.69
CA ASN A 345 39.35 41.28 -31.10
C ASN A 345 38.92 41.13 -29.65
N GLN A 346 39.30 42.10 -28.80
CA GLN A 346 38.83 42.12 -27.41
C GLN A 346 37.29 42.20 -27.37
N SER A 347 36.71 41.31 -26.58
CA SER A 347 35.28 41.05 -26.43
C SER A 347 34.85 41.35 -24.98
N ASP A 348 33.57 41.64 -24.78
CA ASP A 348 32.96 41.73 -23.44
C ASP A 348 32.58 40.36 -22.88
N CYS A 349 32.82 39.27 -23.63
CA CYS A 349 32.51 37.89 -23.23
C CYS A 349 31.02 37.62 -22.98
N ALA A 350 30.14 38.52 -23.42
CA ALA A 350 28.71 38.39 -23.25
C ALA A 350 28.19 37.16 -23.99
N TRP A 351 27.20 36.49 -23.40
CA TRP A 351 26.61 35.33 -24.04
C TRP A 351 25.95 35.72 -25.36
N ALA A 352 26.24 34.95 -26.41
CA ALA A 352 25.60 35.10 -27.71
C ALA A 352 25.33 33.73 -28.32
N ASP A 353 24.24 33.61 -29.07
CA ASP A 353 23.92 32.40 -29.81
C ASP A 353 24.99 32.13 -30.88
N PHE A 354 25.55 30.92 -30.84
CA PHE A 354 26.77 30.49 -31.54
C PHE A 354 27.98 31.40 -31.30
N GLY A 355 28.02 32.10 -30.15
CA GLY A 355 29.13 32.95 -29.74
C GLY A 355 30.40 32.17 -29.46
N TYR A 356 31.55 32.79 -29.74
CA TYR A 356 32.88 32.24 -29.49
C TYR A 356 33.65 33.23 -28.63
N ASN A 357 33.98 32.81 -27.42
CA ASN A 357 34.63 33.62 -26.39
C ASN A 357 35.91 32.91 -25.96
N ASN A 358 37.08 33.46 -26.28
CA ASN A 358 38.35 32.93 -25.80
C ASN A 358 38.79 33.67 -24.54
N ILE A 359 38.98 32.92 -23.46
CA ILE A 359 39.45 33.36 -22.15
C ILE A 359 40.89 32.86 -22.00
N PRO A 360 41.89 33.76 -22.10
CA PRO A 360 43.29 33.38 -21.93
C PRO A 360 43.55 32.80 -20.55
N ASP A 361 43.11 33.50 -19.51
CA ASP A 361 43.36 33.15 -18.11
C ASP A 361 42.02 33.17 -17.36
N LEU A 362 41.64 32.01 -16.81
CA LEU A 362 40.54 31.89 -15.86
C LEU A 362 41.12 31.66 -14.46
N VAL A 363 40.85 32.57 -13.53
CA VAL A 363 41.48 32.59 -12.21
C VAL A 363 40.43 32.30 -11.14
N ALA A 364 40.63 31.26 -10.33
CA ALA A 364 39.74 30.86 -9.24
C ALA A 364 40.44 30.93 -7.89
N GLY A 365 39.73 31.42 -6.87
CA GLY A 365 40.24 31.58 -5.50
C GLY A 365 40.68 33.00 -5.15
N GLU A 366 41.21 33.20 -3.93
CA GLU A 366 41.65 34.54 -3.48
C GLU A 366 42.89 34.97 -4.27
N VAL A 367 42.68 35.84 -5.26
CA VAL A 367 43.77 36.64 -5.82
C VAL A 367 44.15 37.65 -4.74
N GLU A 368 45.23 37.41 -3.99
CA GLU A 368 45.81 38.47 -3.16
C GLU A 368 46.01 39.68 -4.07
N SER A 369 45.33 40.79 -3.78
CA SER A 369 45.46 42.00 -4.59
C SER A 369 46.93 42.36 -4.64
N ILE A 370 47.51 42.36 -5.85
CA ILE A 370 48.90 42.75 -6.03
C ILE A 370 48.93 44.24 -5.66
N THR A 371 49.44 44.50 -4.47
CA THR A 371 49.52 45.82 -3.87
C THR A 371 50.88 46.44 -4.21
N GLY A 372 50.88 47.68 -4.68
CA GLY A 372 52.11 48.36 -5.10
C GLY A 372 51.82 49.71 -5.74
N CYS A 373 52.87 50.46 -6.07
CA CYS A 373 52.68 51.77 -6.68
C CYS A 373 52.09 51.66 -8.10
N ILE A 374 50.90 52.23 -8.32
CA ILE A 374 50.21 52.23 -9.64
C ILE A 374 50.52 53.47 -10.50
N ASP A 375 51.27 54.44 -9.98
CA ASP A 375 51.61 55.65 -10.72
C ASP A 375 52.81 55.40 -11.65
N GLU A 376 52.59 55.43 -12.97
CA GLU A 376 53.62 55.23 -14.00
C GLU A 376 54.81 56.20 -13.90
N LEU A 377 54.66 57.33 -13.19
CA LEU A 377 55.72 58.31 -12.98
C LEU A 377 56.58 58.03 -11.74
N ALA A 378 56.21 57.04 -10.92
CA ALA A 378 56.99 56.64 -9.75
C ALA A 378 58.17 55.72 -10.13
N LEU A 379 59.26 55.84 -9.38
CA LEU A 379 60.47 55.04 -9.56
C LEU A 379 60.27 53.55 -9.23
N ASN A 380 59.27 53.23 -8.43
CA ASN A 380 58.88 51.86 -8.04
C ASN A 380 57.49 51.50 -8.56
N TYR A 381 57.05 52.08 -9.68
CA TYR A 381 55.85 51.67 -10.40
C TYR A 381 55.85 50.15 -10.62
N ASN A 382 54.78 49.48 -10.17
CA ASN A 382 54.55 48.07 -10.40
C ASN A 382 53.44 47.90 -11.46
N PRO A 383 53.75 47.47 -12.69
CA PRO A 383 52.76 47.29 -13.75
C PRO A 383 51.76 46.15 -13.47
N GLU A 384 52.03 45.29 -12.49
CA GLU A 384 51.15 44.19 -12.09
C GLU A 384 50.26 44.57 -10.88
N ALA A 385 50.45 45.74 -10.27
CA ALA A 385 49.66 46.16 -9.12
C ALA A 385 48.28 46.70 -9.53
N VAL A 386 47.24 46.20 -8.85
CA VAL A 386 45.83 46.62 -9.05
C VAL A 386 45.32 47.49 -7.90
N GLU A 387 46.01 47.51 -6.76
CA GLU A 387 45.71 48.37 -5.61
C GLU A 387 46.95 49.19 -5.18
N ASP A 388 46.78 50.52 -5.03
CA ASP A 388 47.87 51.39 -4.55
C ASP A 388 48.10 51.23 -3.04
N ASP A 389 49.28 50.73 -2.69
CA ASP A 389 49.71 50.58 -1.29
C ASP A 389 50.30 51.88 -0.70
N ASN A 390 50.24 52.98 -1.45
CA ASN A 390 50.86 54.28 -1.16
C ASN A 390 52.39 54.20 -1.01
N SER A 391 53.04 53.18 -1.60
CA SER A 391 54.50 53.05 -1.57
C SER A 391 55.21 53.86 -2.66
N CYS A 392 54.49 54.60 -3.51
CA CYS A 392 55.07 55.35 -4.63
C CYS A 392 56.22 56.26 -4.22
N LEU A 393 57.40 56.01 -4.78
CA LEU A 393 58.63 56.78 -4.62
C LEU A 393 58.84 57.63 -5.87
N PHE A 394 58.69 58.93 -5.72
CA PHE A 394 58.95 59.89 -6.80
C PHE A 394 60.36 60.46 -6.70
N ASP A 395 61.00 60.72 -7.84
CA ASP A 395 62.27 61.42 -7.88
C ASP A 395 62.07 62.88 -7.40
N PRO A 396 62.72 63.32 -6.30
CA PRO A 396 62.59 64.69 -5.79
C PRO A 396 63.18 65.75 -6.75
N PHE A 397 63.84 65.37 -7.85
CA PHE A 397 64.43 66.30 -8.81
C PHE A 397 63.55 66.63 -10.04
N ASN A 398 62.37 66.02 -10.19
CA ASN A 398 61.52 66.25 -11.37
C ASN A 398 60.66 67.54 -11.29
N GLU A 399 60.75 68.32 -10.19
CA GLU A 399 60.08 69.62 -10.04
C GLU A 399 60.91 70.85 -10.47
N TRP A 400 62.06 70.68 -11.14
CA TRP A 400 62.76 71.83 -11.73
C TRP A 400 62.22 72.14 -13.13
N VAL A 401 61.05 72.78 -13.18
CA VAL A 401 60.63 73.52 -14.37
C VAL A 401 61.61 74.67 -14.56
N GLN A 402 62.49 74.60 -15.57
CA GLN A 402 63.16 75.81 -16.04
C GLN A 402 62.09 76.80 -16.52
N SER A 403 61.97 77.93 -15.81
CA SER A 403 61.14 79.06 -16.21
C SER A 403 61.41 79.45 -17.67
N THR A 404 60.35 79.55 -18.48
CA THR A 404 60.41 80.10 -19.84
C THR A 404 60.44 81.64 -19.85
N ALA A 405 60.31 82.30 -18.69
CA ALA A 405 60.50 83.73 -18.57
C ALA A 405 61.99 84.05 -18.37
N GLN A 406 62.66 84.46 -19.45
CA GLN A 406 63.97 85.12 -19.39
C GLN A 406 63.76 86.61 -19.17
N SER A 407 64.34 87.17 -18.10
CA SER A 407 64.57 88.61 -17.97
C SER A 407 66.03 88.92 -18.30
N PHE A 408 66.23 89.79 -19.30
CA PHE A 408 67.53 90.39 -19.58
C PHE A 408 67.66 91.69 -18.78
N TYR A 409 68.73 91.82 -18.00
CA TYR A 409 69.16 93.10 -17.45
C TYR A 409 70.30 93.63 -18.32
N ILE A 410 70.07 94.79 -18.95
CA ILE A 410 71.14 95.59 -19.55
C ILE A 410 71.73 96.44 -18.41
N ILE A 411 73.00 96.23 -18.12
CA ILE A 411 73.80 97.17 -17.33
C ILE A 411 74.51 98.02 -18.39
N ASP A 412 74.08 99.27 -18.55
CA ASP A 412 74.80 100.25 -19.36
C ASP A 412 76.03 100.77 -18.58
N GLU A 413 77.09 100.99 -19.37
CA GLU A 413 78.54 101.07 -19.10
C GLU A 413 79.05 101.40 -17.68
#